data_AF-A0A2T4UHD4-F1
#
_entry.id   AF-A0A2T4UHD4-F1
#
_cell.length_a   1.000
_cell.length_b   1.000
_cell.length_c   1.000
_cell.angle_alpha   90.00
_cell.angle_beta   90.00
_cell.angle_gamma   90.00
#
_symmetry.space_group_name_H-M   'P 1'
#
loop_
_entity.id
_entity.type
_entity.pdbx_description
1 polymer ?
#
loop_
_entity_poly.entity_id
_entity_poly.type
_entity_poly.pdbx_seq_one_letter_code
_entity_poly.pdbx_strand_id
1 'polypeptide(L)' 'MVKSGDRTAELRNISAPTLVIHGDRDRMVHPSGGRATAGAIPKARLRTIAGMGHDLPPGLVATLVELIAEHCDQSA' A
#
# COMPACT_ATOMS: atom_id res chain seq x y z
N MET A 1 14.26 8.96 -17.88
CA MET A 1 13.09 8.75 -16.99
C MET A 1 13.32 9.58 -15.74
N VAL A 2 12.51 10.61 -15.48
CA VAL A 2 12.65 11.43 -14.26
C VAL A 2 12.02 10.66 -13.10
N LYS A 3 12.81 10.39 -12.06
CA LYS A 3 12.31 9.78 -10.82
C LYS A 3 11.69 10.89 -9.96
N SER A 4 10.57 10.60 -9.29
CA SER A 4 9.89 11.56 -8.41
C SER A 4 10.62 11.86 -7.09
N GLY A 5 11.85 11.37 -6.91
CA GLY A 5 12.63 11.51 -5.67
C GLY A 5 12.22 10.52 -4.58
N ASP A 6 12.95 10.57 -3.46
CA ASP A 6 12.63 9.83 -2.23
C ASP A 6 11.75 10.70 -1.32
N ARG A 7 10.57 10.18 -0.94
CA ARG A 7 9.60 10.85 -0.07
C ARG A 7 9.62 10.35 1.37
N THR A 8 10.58 9.52 1.77
CA THR A 8 10.62 8.91 3.11
C THR A 8 10.52 9.96 4.22
N ALA A 9 11.16 11.12 4.05
CA ALA A 9 11.07 12.22 5.02
C ALA A 9 9.67 12.84 5.09
N GLU A 10 8.99 13.00 3.95
CA GLU A 10 7.62 13.56 3.88
C GLU A 10 6.58 12.60 4.46
N LEU A 11 6.72 11.30 4.17
CA LEU A 11 5.81 10.26 4.65
C LEU A 11 5.74 10.17 6.18
N ARG A 12 6.82 10.55 6.89
CA ARG A 12 6.86 10.60 8.36
C ARG A 12 5.88 11.62 8.95
N ASN A 13 5.46 12.61 8.18
CA ASN A 13 4.54 13.65 8.63
C ASN A 13 3.06 13.25 8.49
N ILE A 14 2.76 12.08 7.91
CA ILE A 14 1.39 11.59 7.78
C ILE A 14 0.87 11.15 9.15
N SER A 15 -0.16 11.84 9.64
CA SER A 15 -0.81 11.57 10.93
C SER A 15 -2.10 10.75 10.81
N ALA A 16 -2.69 10.70 9.61
CA ALA A 16 -3.87 9.91 9.31
C ALA A 16 -3.57 8.40 9.39
N PRO A 17 -4.50 7.57 9.85
CA PRO A 17 -4.42 6.12 9.66
C PRO A 17 -4.16 5.81 8.18
N THR A 18 -3.29 4.83 7.90
CA THR A 18 -2.91 4.50 6.53
C THR A 18 -2.93 3.00 6.31
N LEU A 19 -3.52 2.56 5.21
CA LEU A 19 -3.39 1.20 4.69
C LEU A 19 -2.53 1.21 3.42
N VAL A 20 -1.47 0.40 3.42
CA VAL A 20 -0.66 0.10 2.23
C VAL A 20 -1.05 -1.30 1.75
N ILE A 21 -1.47 -1.43 0.49
CA ILE A 21 -1.77 -2.73 -0.13
C ILE A 21 -0.72 -2.97 -1.22
N HIS A 22 -0.07 -4.14 -1.22
CA HIS A 22 0.99 -4.46 -2.19
C HIS A 22 0.92 -5.93 -2.66
N GLY A 23 1.16 -6.18 -3.95
CA GLY A 23 1.23 -7.54 -4.49
C GLY A 23 2.62 -8.17 -4.35
N ASP A 24 2.72 -9.41 -3.86
CA ASP A 24 4.03 -10.08 -3.68
C ASP A 24 4.75 -10.45 -4.99
N ARG A 25 4.04 -10.37 -6.13
CA ARG A 25 4.56 -10.62 -7.48
C ARG A 25 4.59 -9.36 -8.35
N ASP A 26 4.47 -8.16 -7.75
CA ASP A 26 4.62 -6.91 -8.48
C ASP A 26 6.06 -6.77 -9.05
N ARG A 27 6.15 -6.70 -10.38
CA ARG A 27 7.42 -6.55 -11.13
C ARG A 27 7.69 -5.10 -11.54
N MET A 28 6.70 -4.21 -11.43
CA MET A 28 6.85 -2.79 -11.73
C MET A 28 7.29 -2.02 -10.48
N VAL A 29 6.69 -2.33 -9.33
CA VAL A 29 7.10 -1.82 -8.02
C VAL A 29 7.46 -3.02 -7.14
N HIS A 30 8.76 -3.23 -6.93
CA HIS A 30 9.25 -4.36 -6.14
C HIS A 30 8.57 -4.41 -4.75
N PRO A 31 8.24 -5.60 -4.19
CA PRO A 31 7.53 -5.70 -2.91
C PRO A 31 8.19 -5.02 -1.71
N SER A 32 9.49 -4.72 -1.80
CA SER A 32 10.17 -3.90 -0.79
C SER A 32 9.66 -2.46 -0.76
N GLY A 33 9.09 -1.94 -1.85
CA GLY A 33 8.47 -0.62 -1.93
C GLY A 33 7.29 -0.50 -0.97
N GLY A 34 6.32 -1.42 -1.03
CA GLY A 34 5.20 -1.44 -0.08
C GLY A 34 5.65 -1.55 1.39
N ARG A 35 6.68 -2.37 1.66
CA ARG A 35 7.29 -2.46 3.00
C ARG A 35 7.95 -1.15 3.44
N ALA A 36 8.69 -0.50 2.55
CA ALA A 36 9.35 0.77 2.85
C ALA A 36 8.33 1.89 3.08
N THR A 37 7.28 1.98 2.25
CA THR A 37 6.19 2.95 2.42
C THR A 37 5.47 2.76 3.75
N ALA A 38 5.08 1.53 4.08
CA ALA A 38 4.43 1.25 5.37
C ALA A 38 5.37 1.53 6.56
N GLY A 39 6.65 1.21 6.45
CA GLY A 39 7.63 1.50 7.51
C GLY A 39 7.94 2.99 7.70
N ALA A 40 7.75 3.81 6.67
CA ALA A 40 8.00 5.25 6.73
C ALA A 40 6.84 6.04 7.39
N ILE A 41 5.63 5.47 7.42
CA ILE A 41 4.43 6.14 7.93
C ILE A 41 4.10 5.59 9.33
N PRO A 42 4.09 6.42 10.40
CA PRO A 42 3.99 5.94 11.78
C PRO A 42 2.77 5.06 12.10
N LYS A 43 1.63 5.31 11.46
CA LYS A 43 0.35 4.60 11.69
C LYS A 43 -0.08 3.73 10.50
N ALA A 44 0.87 3.33 9.65
CA ALA A 44 0.53 2.49 8.50
C ALA A 44 0.42 1.01 8.87
N ARG A 45 -0.52 0.33 8.22
CA ARG A 45 -0.59 -1.13 8.15
C ARG A 45 -0.27 -1.57 6.73
N LEU A 46 0.46 -2.67 6.58
CA LEU A 46 0.74 -3.30 5.29
C LEU A 46 -0.13 -4.55 5.10
N ARG A 47 -0.83 -4.62 3.97
CA ARG A 47 -1.46 -5.84 3.47
C ARG A 47 -0.79 -6.31 2.19
N THR A 48 -0.05 -7.42 2.29
CA THR A 48 0.52 -8.07 1.11
C THR A 48 -0.48 -9.08 0.54
N ILE A 49 -0.80 -8.97 -0.75
CA ILE A 49 -1.69 -9.92 -1.45
C ILE A 49 -0.83 -10.96 -2.17
N ALA A 50 -0.97 -12.22 -1.78
CA ALA A 50 -0.25 -13.32 -2.40
C ALA A 50 -0.71 -13.56 -3.85
N GLY A 51 0.25 -13.70 -4.76
CA GLY A 51 0.03 -13.90 -6.19
C GLY A 51 -0.26 -12.63 -6.98
N MET A 52 -0.55 -11.49 -6.34
CA MET A 52 -0.92 -10.25 -7.03
C MET A 52 0.31 -9.56 -7.63
N GLY A 53 0.15 -9.11 -8.89
CA GLY A 53 1.14 -8.30 -9.61
C GLY A 53 0.89 -6.80 -9.44
N HIS A 54 1.18 -6.03 -10.49
CA HIS A 54 0.93 -4.58 -10.50
C HIS A 54 -0.51 -4.20 -10.88
N ASP A 55 -1.21 -5.09 -11.58
CA ASP A 55 -2.56 -4.83 -12.10
C ASP A 55 -3.64 -5.22 -11.08
N LEU A 56 -4.87 -4.83 -11.39
CA LEU A 56 -6.09 -5.13 -10.61
C LEU A 56 -6.88 -6.26 -11.28
N PRO A 57 -6.62 -7.54 -10.96
CA PRO A 57 -7.36 -8.64 -11.56
C PRO A 57 -8.81 -8.66 -11.03
N PRO A 58 -9.81 -8.97 -11.87
CA PRO A 58 -11.22 -8.99 -11.47
C PRO A 58 -11.51 -9.81 -10.21
N GLY A 59 -10.81 -10.94 -10.03
CA GLY A 59 -10.96 -11.81 -8.86
C GLY A 59 -10.50 -11.22 -7.52
N LEU A 60 -9.74 -10.12 -7.54
CA LEU A 60 -9.31 -9.42 -6.31
C LEU A 60 -10.14 -8.19 -5.99
N VAL A 61 -11.04 -7.76 -6.89
CA VAL A 61 -11.78 -6.50 -6.72
C VAL A 61 -12.58 -6.51 -5.42
N ALA A 62 -13.33 -7.58 -5.12
CA ALA A 62 -14.10 -7.69 -3.88
C ALA A 62 -13.21 -7.56 -2.64
N THR A 63 -12.11 -8.32 -2.59
CA THR A 63 -11.14 -8.27 -1.48
C THR A 63 -10.52 -6.89 -1.30
N LEU A 64 -10.17 -6.20 -2.39
CA LEU A 64 -9.61 -4.85 -2.31
C LEU A 64 -10.64 -3.84 -1.81
N VAL A 65 -11.89 -3.95 -2.27
CA VAL A 65 -13.00 -3.11 -1.79
C VAL A 65 -13.24 -3.32 -0.29
N GLU A 66 -13.28 -4.57 0.18
CA GLU A 66 -13.43 -4.89 1.61
C GLU A 66 -12.30 -4.28 2.43
N LEU A 67 -11.03 -4.48 2.03
CA LEU A 67 -9.88 -3.92 2.74
C LEU A 67 -9.92 -2.39 2.83
N ILE A 68 -10.37 -1.72 1.77
CA ILE A 68 -10.50 -0.26 1.73
C ILE A 68 -11.66 0.20 2.62
N ALA A 69 -12.83 -0.44 2.51
CA ALA A 69 -14.00 -0.11 3.30
C ALA A 69 -13.74 -0.29 4.80
N GLU A 70 -13.19 -1.43 5.21
CA GLU A 70 -12.81 -1.69 6.61
C GLU A 70 -11.80 -0.65 7.13
N HIS A 71 -10.84 -0.24 6.30
CA HIS A 71 -9.89 0.79 6.69
C HIS A 71 -10.57 2.14 6.92
N CYS A 72 -11.50 2.53 6.05
CA CYS A 72 -12.28 3.76 6.20
C CYS A 72 -13.15 3.73 7.47
N ASP A 73 -13.86 2.63 7.72
CA ASP A 73 -14.74 2.48 8.88
C ASP A 73 -13.97 2.53 10.21
N GLN A 74 -12.76 1.95 10.26
CA GLN A 74 -11.90 1.98 11.44
C GLN A 74 -11.20 3.32 11.68
N SER A 75 -11.24 4.22 10.69
CA SER A 75 -10.53 5.51 10.73
C SER A 75 -11.46 6.70 10.95
N ALA A 76 -12.77 6.45 11.08
CA ALA A 76 -13.80 7.42 11.43
C ALA A 76 -13.76 7.81 12.92
#